data_AF-Q12HL3-F1
#
_entry.id   AF-Q12HL3-F1
#
_cell.length_a   1.000
_cell.length_b   1.000
_cell.length_c   1.000
_cell.angle_alpha   90.00
_cell.angle_beta   90.00
_cell.angle_gamma   90.00
#
_symmetry.space_group_name_H-M   'P 1'
#
loop_
_entity.id
_entity.type
_entity.pdbx_description
1 polymer ?
#
loop_
_entity_poly.entity_id
_entity_poly.type
_entity_poly.pdbx_seq_one_letter_code
_entity_poly.pdbx_strand_id
1 'polypeptide(L)'
;MRARRHPIYNLTRLTRWEVLMSTWQLQEAKGKFSEVVKRALSEGPQGITVRGEPVAVLISRAEYARLTHPKPRFVEFMRRSPMAGLELDTGRHTGLTREIAL
;
A
#
# COMPACT_ATOMS: atom_id res chain seq x y z
N MET A 1 3.76 2.83 26.95
CA MET A 1 4.54 2.54 25.73
C MET A 1 3.97 1.30 25.05
N ARG A 2 3.29 1.44 23.90
CA ARG A 2 2.81 0.30 23.11
C ARG A 2 3.45 0.37 21.72
N ALA A 3 4.40 -0.52 21.48
CA ALA A 3 5.01 -0.70 20.17
C ALA A 3 3.92 -1.13 19.18
N ARG A 4 3.54 -0.24 18.27
CA ARG A 4 2.65 -0.57 17.15
C ARG A 4 3.44 -1.44 16.18
N ARG A 5 3.27 -2.76 16.24
CA ARG A 5 3.67 -3.68 15.18
C ARG A 5 2.91 -3.26 13.91
N HIS A 6 3.57 -2.54 13.02
CA HIS A 6 2.99 -2.18 11.72
C HIS A 6 3.08 -3.42 10.81
N PRO A 7 1.95 -3.95 10.33
CA PRO A 7 1.99 -5.01 9.33
C PRO A 7 2.44 -4.43 8.00
N ILE A 8 2.88 -5.32 7.11
CA ILE A 8 3.73 -5.12 5.93
C ILE A 8 2.99 -4.40 4.76
N TYR A 9 2.19 -3.39 5.06
CA TYR A 9 1.37 -2.69 4.07
C TYR A 9 2.14 -1.51 3.46
N ASN A 10 1.98 -1.32 2.15
CA ASN A 10 2.64 -0.25 1.43
C ASN A 10 2.09 1.13 1.87
N LEU A 11 2.91 1.90 2.58
CA LEU A 11 2.54 3.11 3.34
C LEU A 11 2.00 4.28 2.48
N THR A 12 2.31 4.32 1.18
CA THR A 12 1.88 5.42 0.31
C THR A 12 0.39 5.40 -0.03
N ARG A 13 -0.28 4.26 0.21
CA ARG A 13 -1.65 4.02 -0.25
C ARG A 13 -2.68 4.15 0.89
N LEU A 14 -2.30 3.80 2.12
CA LEU A 14 -3.14 3.81 3.32
C LEU A 14 -3.68 5.21 3.67
N THR A 15 -2.84 6.23 3.63
CA THR A 15 -3.23 7.62 3.93
C THR A 15 -4.23 8.20 2.94
N ARG A 16 -4.23 7.73 1.68
CA ARG A 16 -5.17 8.23 0.67
C ARG A 16 -6.56 7.61 0.81
N TRP A 17 -6.66 6.37 1.29
CA TRP A 17 -7.96 5.72 1.48
C TRP A 17 -8.67 6.26 2.72
N GLU A 18 -7.93 6.58 3.77
CA GLU A 18 -8.50 7.07 5.03
C GLU A 18 -9.28 8.38 4.86
N VAL A 19 -8.91 9.21 3.86
CA VAL A 19 -9.57 10.49 3.55
C VAL A 19 -10.71 10.34 2.52
N LEU A 20 -10.70 9.30 1.68
CA LEU A 20 -11.64 9.15 0.55
C LEU A 20 -12.63 7.97 0.69
N MET A 21 -12.49 7.15 1.74
CA MET A 21 -13.30 5.96 1.98
C MET A 21 -14.64 6.32 2.61
N SER A 22 -15.72 5.80 2.01
CA SER A 22 -17.05 5.83 2.65
C SER A 22 -17.04 4.94 3.90
N THR A 23 -17.64 5.42 4.98
CA THR A 23 -17.68 4.73 6.28
C THR A 23 -19.10 4.34 6.65
N TRP A 24 -19.24 3.13 7.19
CA TRP A 24 -20.51 2.52 7.57
C TRP A 24 -20.48 2.21 9.06
N GLN A 25 -21.52 2.61 9.81
CA GLN A 25 -21.71 2.05 11.15
C GLN A 25 -22.03 0.56 11.03
N LEU A 26 -21.53 -0.28 11.93
CA LEU A 26 -21.70 -1.73 11.87
C LEU A 26 -23.17 -2.16 11.73
N GLN A 27 -24.09 -1.46 12.41
CA GLN A 27 -25.52 -1.76 12.32
C GLN A 27 -26.09 -1.48 10.92
N GLU A 28 -25.67 -0.39 10.29
CA GLU A 28 -26.07 -0.06 8.91
C GLU A 28 -25.47 -1.06 7.92
N ALA A 29 -24.18 -1.36 8.06
CA ALA A 29 -23.49 -2.33 7.22
C ALA A 29 -24.15 -3.70 7.27
N LYS A 30 -24.66 -4.12 8.45
CA LYS A 30 -25.40 -5.38 8.59
C LYS A 30 -26.71 -5.37 7.79
N GLY A 31 -27.47 -4.28 7.83
CA GLY A 31 -28.74 -4.14 7.10
C GLY A 31 -28.56 -3.99 5.59
N LYS A 32 -27.42 -3.44 5.15
CA LYS A 32 -27.12 -3.13 3.75
C LYS A 32 -25.90 -3.89 3.21
N PHE A 33 -25.61 -5.08 3.76
CA PHE A 33 -24.33 -5.76 3.49
C PHE A 33 -24.08 -5.99 1.99
N SER A 34 -25.11 -6.37 1.23
CA SER A 34 -25.03 -6.53 -0.22
C SER A 34 -24.62 -5.25 -0.95
N GLU A 35 -25.04 -4.10 -0.47
CA GLU A 35 -24.65 -2.79 -1.02
C GLU A 35 -23.20 -2.48 -0.68
N VAL A 36 -22.79 -2.68 0.58
CA VAL A 36 -21.39 -2.50 1.02
C VAL A 36 -20.45 -3.35 0.16
N VAL A 37 -20.83 -4.60 -0.12
CA VAL A 37 -20.07 -5.49 -1.02
C VAL A 37 -20.00 -4.94 -2.45
N LYS A 38 -21.13 -4.50 -3.01
CA LYS A 38 -21.14 -3.90 -4.36
C LYS A 38 -20.21 -2.69 -4.45
N ARG A 39 -20.28 -1.77 -3.50
CA ARG A 39 -19.40 -0.59 -3.45
C ARG A 39 -17.93 -0.99 -3.23
N ALA A 40 -17.67 -2.01 -2.42
CA ALA A 40 -16.31 -2.55 -2.26
C ALA A 40 -15.71 -3.10 -3.57
N LEU A 41 -16.56 -3.57 -4.49
CA LEU A 41 -16.17 -4.04 -5.82
C LEU A 41 -16.02 -2.91 -6.84
N SER A 42 -16.93 -1.94 -6.86
CA SER A 42 -16.99 -0.88 -7.89
C SER A 42 -16.27 0.41 -7.52
N GLU A 43 -16.37 0.85 -6.26
CA GLU A 43 -15.89 2.15 -5.79
C GLU A 43 -14.59 2.04 -4.99
N GLY A 44 -14.29 0.84 -4.47
CA GLY A 44 -13.08 0.57 -3.68
C GLY A 44 -13.36 0.43 -2.19
N PRO A 45 -12.34 0.58 -1.32
CA PRO A 45 -12.43 0.24 0.10
C PRO A 45 -13.60 0.89 0.84
N GLN A 46 -14.27 0.12 1.69
CA GLN A 46 -15.40 0.56 2.52
C GLN A 46 -15.07 0.38 3.99
N GLY A 47 -15.15 1.46 4.77
CA GLY A 47 -14.81 1.46 6.20
C GLY A 47 -15.99 1.01 7.05
N ILE A 48 -15.71 0.29 8.13
CA ILE A 48 -16.72 -0.12 9.11
C ILE A 48 -16.30 0.43 10.48
N THR A 49 -17.25 1.08 11.15
CA THR A 49 -17.08 1.67 12.48
C THR A 49 -18.00 1.03 13.52
N VAL A 50 -17.58 1.03 14.78
CA VAL A 50 -18.39 0.65 15.93
C VAL A 50 -18.35 1.80 16.92
N ARG A 51 -19.51 2.39 17.22
CA ARG A 51 -19.60 3.57 18.10
C ARG A 51 -18.72 4.74 17.62
N GLY A 52 -18.61 4.91 16.30
CA GLY A 52 -17.77 5.95 15.69
C GLY A 52 -16.30 5.58 15.51
N GLU A 53 -15.82 4.51 16.18
CA GLU A 53 -14.43 4.09 16.08
C GLU A 53 -14.20 3.16 14.88
N PRO A 54 -13.18 3.38 14.03
CA PRO A 54 -12.83 2.48 12.93
C PRO A 54 -12.40 1.09 13.44
N VAL A 55 -13.04 0.03 12.95
CA VAL A 55 -12.75 -1.35 13.38
C VAL A 55 -12.39 -2.30 12.25
N ALA A 56 -12.88 -2.06 11.03
CA ALA A 56 -12.63 -2.92 9.89
C ALA A 56 -12.75 -2.16 8.57
N VAL A 57 -12.19 -2.74 7.50
CA VAL A 57 -12.34 -2.25 6.12
C VAL A 57 -12.66 -3.44 5.23
N LEU A 58 -13.68 -3.31 4.40
CA LEU A 58 -14.02 -4.27 3.36
C LEU A 58 -13.38 -3.85 2.03
N ILE A 59 -12.71 -4.78 1.37
CA ILE A 59 -12.12 -4.61 0.05
C ILE A 59 -12.45 -5.82 -0.83
N SER A 60 -12.40 -5.64 -2.14
CA SER A 60 -12.51 -6.76 -3.09
C SER A 60 -11.38 -7.78 -2.90
N ARG A 61 -11.65 -9.03 -3.29
CA ARG A 61 -10.63 -10.10 -3.25
C ARG A 61 -9.42 -9.77 -4.13
N ALA A 62 -9.64 -9.15 -5.29
CA ALA A 62 -8.57 -8.73 -6.19
C ALA A 62 -7.68 -7.65 -5.53
N GLU A 63 -8.29 -6.67 -4.85
CA GLU A 63 -7.53 -5.64 -4.14
C GLU A 63 -6.76 -6.22 -2.96
N TYR A 64 -7.37 -7.14 -2.19
CA TYR A 64 -6.68 -7.86 -1.13
C TYR A 64 -5.46 -8.60 -1.69
N ALA A 65 -5.62 -9.38 -2.76
CA ALA A 65 -4.53 -10.11 -3.39
C ALA A 65 -3.41 -9.18 -3.88
N ARG A 66 -3.74 -7.97 -4.38
CA ARG A 66 -2.77 -6.94 -4.78
C ARG A 66 -2.00 -6.37 -3.59
N LEU A 67 -2.67 -6.17 -2.45
CA LEU A 67 -2.07 -5.62 -1.25
C LEU A 67 -1.20 -6.64 -0.50
N THR A 68 -1.60 -7.91 -0.52
CA THR A 68 -0.86 -9.00 0.14
C THR A 68 0.14 -9.69 -0.78
N HIS A 69 0.20 -9.30 -2.05
CA HIS A 69 1.18 -9.89 -2.98
C HIS A 69 2.60 -9.64 -2.45
N PRO A 70 3.37 -10.71 -2.19
CA PRO A 70 4.76 -10.56 -1.79
C PRO A 70 5.50 -9.78 -2.87
N LYS A 71 6.12 -8.67 -2.49
CA LYS A 71 7.04 -8.01 -3.41
C LYS A 71 8.26 -8.91 -3.58
N PRO A 72 8.76 -9.11 -4.81
CA PRO A 72 10.02 -9.80 -5.01
C PRO A 72 11.09 -9.10 -4.17
N ARG A 73 12.01 -9.88 -3.61
CA ARG A 73 13.14 -9.28 -2.89
C ARG A 73 13.87 -8.33 -3.85
N PHE A 74 14.39 -7.22 -3.35
CA PHE A 74 15.06 -6.24 -4.19
C PHE A 74 16.13 -6.86 -5.09
N VAL A 75 16.91 -7.82 -4.56
CA VAL A 75 17.91 -8.59 -5.32
C VAL A 75 17.28 -9.35 -6.50
N GLU A 76 16.14 -9.99 -6.29
CA GLU A 76 15.44 -10.76 -7.33
C GLU A 76 14.86 -9.82 -8.40
N PHE A 77 14.30 -8.69 -7.98
CA PHE A 77 13.85 -7.64 -8.89
C PHE A 77 15.01 -7.12 -9.77
N MET A 78 16.15 -6.77 -9.16
CA MET A 78 17.33 -6.28 -9.88
C MET A 78 17.87 -7.33 -10.86
N ARG A 79 17.86 -8.61 -10.50
CA ARG A 79 18.29 -9.70 -11.39
C ARG A 79 17.36 -9.95 -12.58
N ARG A 80 16.08 -9.62 -12.47
CA ARG A 80 15.10 -9.73 -13.58
C ARG A 80 15.06 -8.47 -14.45
N SER A 81 15.76 -7.42 -14.06
CA SER A 81 15.87 -6.18 -14.84
C SER A 81 16.56 -6.44 -16.18
N PRO A 82 16.17 -5.77 -17.27
CA PRO A 82 16.91 -5.76 -18.54
C PRO A 82 18.37 -5.29 -18.40
N MET A 83 18.72 -4.65 -17.28
CA MET A 83 20.08 -4.21 -16.96
C MET A 83 20.93 -5.31 -16.28
N ALA A 84 20.35 -6.49 -16.02
CA ALA A 84 21.11 -7.61 -15.48
C ALA A 84 22.19 -8.06 -16.47
N GLY A 85 23.43 -8.15 -16.01
CA GLY A 85 24.58 -8.51 -16.85
C GLY A 85 25.25 -7.32 -17.55
N LEU A 86 24.81 -6.09 -17.29
CA LEU A 86 25.55 -4.90 -17.69
C LEU A 86 26.83 -4.78 -16.84
N GLU A 87 27.98 -4.66 -17.50
CA GLU A 87 29.24 -4.30 -16.85
C GLU A 87 29.15 -2.84 -16.38
N LEU A 88 29.20 -2.64 -15.07
CA LEU A 88 29.16 -1.33 -14.44
C LEU A 88 30.58 -0.98 -13.99
N ASP A 89 31.01 0.27 -14.24
CA ASP A 89 32.20 0.79 -13.58
C ASP A 89 31.89 0.98 -12.09
N THR A 90 32.33 0.02 -11.28
CA THR A 90 32.18 0.04 -9.82
C THR A 90 33.33 0.80 -9.14
N GLY A 91 34.23 1.40 -9.92
CA GLY A 91 35.29 2.25 -9.42
C GLY A 91 34.72 3.36 -8.55
N ARG A 92 35.28 3.55 -7.36
CA ARG A 92 34.91 4.68 -6.52
C ARG A 92 35.40 5.96 -7.18
N HIS A 93 34.49 6.74 -7.76
CA HIS A 93 34.82 8.08 -8.24
C HIS A 93 35.11 9.01 -7.05
N THR A 94 36.33 9.53 -6.98
CA THR A 94 36.79 10.48 -5.95
C THR A 94 36.64 11.93 -6.36
N GLY A 95 36.03 12.20 -7.52
CA GLY A 95 35.76 13.55 -8.01
C GLY A 95 34.77 14.29 -7.11
N LEU A 96 34.94 15.61 -7.03
CA LEU A 96 33.97 16.48 -6.37
C LEU A 96 32.64 16.40 -7.12
N THR A 97 31.53 16.19 -6.40
CA THR A 97 30.18 16.00 -6.97
C THR A 97 29.65 17.21 -7.76
N ARG A 98 30.29 18.38 -7.61
CA ARG A 98 29.86 19.62 -8.24
C ARG A 98 31.07 20.41 -8.73
N GLU A 99 31.13 20.68 -10.03
CA GLU A 99 31.89 21.82 -10.52
C GLU A 99 31.13 23.08 -10.09
N ILE A 100 31.61 23.73 -9.04
CA ILE A 100 31.20 25.09 -8.70
C ILE A 100 32.28 26.03 -9.21
N ALA A 101 31.93 26.85 -10.21
CA ALA A 101 32.73 28.02 -10.54
C ALA A 101 32.59 29.01 -9.37
N LEU A 102 33.73 29.43 -8.81
CA LEU A 102 33.81 30.50 -7.80
C LEU A 102 33.79 31.87 -8.46
#